data_AF-A0A835X493-F1
#
_entry.id   AF-A0A835X493-F1
#
_cell.length_a   1.000
_cell.length_b   1.000
_cell.length_c   1.000
_cell.angle_alpha   90.00
_cell.angle_beta   90.00
_cell.angle_gamma   90.00
#
_symmetry.space_group_name_H-M   'P 1'
#
loop_
_entity.id
_entity.type
_entity.pdbx_description
1 polymer ?
#
loop_
_entity_poly.entity_id
_entity_poly.type
_entity_poly.pdbx_seq_one_letter_code
_entity_poly.pdbx_strand_id
1 'polypeptide(L)'
;MAVICNTCGLPEDLCACGELDKDNLKIVIRMEERRFRKKGTMIEGFDPKMTDMKSVVKQLRSAYACGGAAKEGYIILQGDHRDTIKDTLVKMGFSESSIEVH
;
A
#
# COMPACT_ATOMS: atom_id res chain seq x y z
N MET A 1 -31.23 -7.08 6.33
CA MET A 1 -30.85 -6.19 7.45
C MET A 1 -29.68 -5.37 6.96
N ALA A 2 -29.82 -4.05 6.90
CA ALA A 2 -28.70 -3.20 6.52
C ALA A 2 -27.67 -3.23 7.65
N VAL A 3 -26.42 -3.56 7.33
CA VAL A 3 -25.32 -3.42 8.29
C VAL A 3 -25.05 -1.93 8.41
N ILE A 4 -25.10 -1.42 9.64
CA ILE A 4 -24.99 0.01 9.95
C ILE A 4 -23.59 0.23 10.49
N CYS A 5 -22.88 1.24 9.98
CA CYS A 5 -21.57 1.60 10.50
C CYS A 5 -21.69 2.17 11.92
N ASN A 6 -20.99 1.59 12.89
CA ASN A 6 -20.98 2.05 14.28
C ASN A 6 -20.27 3.40 14.50
N THR A 7 -19.51 3.88 13.50
CA THR A 7 -18.77 5.15 13.60
C THR A 7 -19.60 6.33 13.08
N CYS A 8 -20.33 6.13 11.98
CA CYS A 8 -21.03 7.21 11.29
C CYS A 8 -22.54 6.98 11.12
N GLY A 9 -23.08 5.84 11.56
CA GLY A 9 -24.52 5.58 11.60
C GLY A 9 -25.19 5.38 10.24
N LEU A 10 -24.41 5.38 9.15
CA LEU A 10 -24.89 5.17 7.78
C LEU A 10 -24.95 3.66 7.44
N PRO A 11 -25.88 3.25 6.57
CA PRO A 11 -25.84 1.93 5.93
C PRO A 11 -24.48 1.71 5.25
N GLU A 12 -23.90 0.51 5.35
CA GLU A 12 -22.59 0.19 4.74
C GLU A 12 -22.51 0.58 3.26
N ASP A 13 -23.61 0.44 2.51
CA ASP A 13 -23.70 0.79 1.09
C ASP A 13 -23.51 2.29 0.78
N LEU A 14 -23.63 3.15 1.80
CA LEU A 14 -23.47 4.62 1.71
C LEU A 14 -22.34 5.14 2.61
N CYS A 15 -21.60 4.24 3.25
CA CYS A 15 -20.59 4.58 4.24
C CYS A 15 -19.25 4.90 3.56
N ALA A 16 -18.86 6.19 3.53
CA ALA A 16 -17.55 6.64 3.04
C ALA A 16 -16.46 6.62 4.14
N CYS A 17 -16.76 6.07 5.32
CA CYS A 17 -15.90 6.17 6.49
C CYS A 17 -14.58 5.39 6.29
N GLY A 18 -14.55 4.36 5.43
CA GLY A 18 -13.31 3.68 5.01
C GLY A 18 -12.50 4.41 3.92
N GLU A 19 -13.07 5.40 3.22
CA GLU A 19 -12.37 6.19 2.20
C GLU A 19 -11.64 7.39 2.84
N LEU A 20 -12.27 8.03 3.84
CA LEU A 20 -11.71 9.18 4.58
C LEU A 20 -10.42 8.84 5.35
N ASP A 21 -10.29 7.61 5.85
CA ASP A 21 -9.11 7.21 6.61
C ASP A 21 -7.85 6.99 5.76
N LYS A 22 -7.99 6.89 4.43
CA LYS A 22 -6.85 6.76 3.51
C LYS A 22 -6.13 8.08 3.24
N ASP A 23 -6.76 9.22 3.55
CA ASP A 23 -6.23 10.54 3.21
C ASP A 23 -5.02 10.98 4.06
N ASN A 24 -4.75 10.34 5.20
CA ASN A 24 -3.59 10.64 6.04
C ASN A 24 -2.39 9.67 5.86
N LEU A 25 -2.45 8.73 4.91
CA LEU A 25 -1.37 7.76 4.68
C LEU A 25 -0.26 8.34 3.80
N LYS A 26 0.86 8.75 4.39
CA LYS A 26 2.05 9.16 3.64
C LYS A 26 2.90 7.94 3.26
N ILE A 27 2.80 7.50 2.01
CA ILE A 27 3.55 6.37 1.45
C ILE A 27 4.88 6.85 0.89
N VAL A 28 5.97 6.19 1.27
CA VAL A 28 7.32 6.53 0.84
C VAL A 28 7.95 5.34 0.13
N ILE A 29 8.46 5.56 -1.08
CA ILE A 29 9.05 4.54 -1.93
C ILE A 29 10.52 4.85 -2.11
N ARG A 30 11.40 3.89 -1.80
CA ARG A 30 12.86 4.05 -1.92
C ARG A 30 13.49 2.81 -2.53
N MET A 31 14.63 2.99 -3.20
CA MET A 31 15.49 1.87 -3.56
C MET A 31 16.46 1.58 -2.41
N GLU A 32 16.55 0.32 -2.02
CA GLU A 32 17.56 -0.16 -1.09
C GLU A 32 18.45 -1.22 -1.73
N GLU A 33 19.73 -1.19 -1.41
CA GLU A 33 20.62 -2.33 -1.69
C GLU A 33 20.46 -3.41 -0.61
N ARG A 34 20.26 -4.65 -1.07
CA ARG A 34 20.09 -5.85 -0.25
C ARG A 34 21.34 -6.71 -0.34
N ARG A 35 21.27 -7.91 0.24
CA ARG A 35 22.36 -8.90 0.20
C ARG A 35 22.88 -9.07 -1.24
N PHE A 36 24.20 -9.12 -1.37
CA PHE A 36 24.90 -9.23 -2.65
C PHE A 36 24.68 -8.05 -3.61
N ARG A 37 24.50 -6.82 -3.07
CA ARG A 37 24.25 -5.59 -3.85
C ARG A 37 23.04 -5.70 -4.78
N LYS A 38 22.08 -6.57 -4.45
CA LYS A 38 20.84 -6.71 -5.20
C LYS A 38 19.91 -5.55 -4.85
N LYS A 39 19.37 -4.87 -5.85
CA LYS A 39 18.39 -3.81 -5.63
C LYS A 39 17.07 -4.38 -5.10
N GLY A 40 16.43 -3.64 -4.21
CA GLY A 40 15.08 -3.87 -3.74
C GLY A 40 14.32 -2.55 -3.67
N THR A 41 13.00 -2.64 -3.85
CA THR A 41 12.09 -1.51 -3.70
C THR A 41 11.44 -1.62 -2.32
N MET A 42 11.72 -0.64 -1.47
CA MET A 42 11.11 -0.48 -0.15
C MET A 42 9.91 0.46 -0.27
N ILE A 43 8.80 0.10 0.37
CA ILE A 43 7.56 0.86 0.39
C ILE A 43 7.12 0.97 1.85
N GLU A 44 7.17 2.17 2.41
CA GLU A 44 6.88 2.47 3.81
C GLU A 44 5.61 3.32 3.92
N GLY A 45 5.07 3.44 5.14
CA GLY A 45 3.94 4.33 5.42
C GLY A 45 2.57 3.65 5.41
N PHE A 46 2.53 2.31 5.40
CA PHE A 46 1.29 1.57 5.60
C PHE A 46 0.93 1.50 7.09
N ASP A 47 -0.28 1.92 7.44
CA ASP A 47 -0.83 1.64 8.77
C ASP A 47 -1.29 0.17 8.83
N PRO A 48 -0.66 -0.70 9.64
CA PRO A 48 -1.01 -2.11 9.74
C PRO A 48 -2.42 -2.36 10.33
N LYS A 49 -3.04 -1.35 10.97
CA LYS A 49 -4.43 -1.44 11.46
C LYS A 49 -5.46 -1.18 10.36
N MET A 50 -5.10 -0.36 9.37
CA MET A 50 -6.00 0.11 8.32
C MET A 50 -5.74 -0.57 6.97
N THR A 51 -4.54 -1.07 6.75
CA THR A 51 -4.13 -1.66 5.47
C THR A 51 -3.87 -3.16 5.61
N ASP A 52 -4.56 -3.96 4.80
CA ASP A 52 -4.21 -5.38 4.62
C ASP A 52 -2.91 -5.52 3.81
N MET A 53 -1.77 -5.39 4.50
CA MET A 53 -0.45 -5.51 3.90
C MET A 53 -0.22 -6.86 3.21
N LYS A 54 -0.88 -7.94 3.66
CA LYS A 54 -0.72 -9.26 3.02
C LYS A 54 -1.36 -9.27 1.63
N SER A 55 -2.54 -8.67 1.50
CA SER A 55 -3.20 -8.48 0.22
C SER A 55 -2.38 -7.56 -0.70
N VAL A 56 -1.90 -6.43 -0.19
CA VAL A 56 -1.08 -5.48 -0.97
C VAL A 56 0.19 -6.16 -1.51
N VAL A 57 0.92 -6.90 -0.67
CA VAL A 57 2.11 -7.66 -1.10
C VAL A 57 1.78 -8.74 -2.13
N LYS A 58 0.63 -9.41 -2.01
CA LYS A 58 0.22 -10.42 -3.00
C LYS A 58 -0.04 -9.76 -4.37
N GLN A 59 -0.74 -8.64 -4.39
CA GLN A 59 -1.02 -7.89 -5.62
C GLN A 59 0.26 -7.36 -6.26
N LEU A 60 1.16 -6.74 -5.47
CA LEU A 60 2.44 -6.24 -5.97
C LEU A 60 3.33 -7.35 -6.52
N ARG A 61 3.46 -8.50 -5.84
CA ARG A 61 4.22 -9.64 -6.37
C ARG A 61 3.65 -10.15 -7.69
N SER A 62 2.32 -10.17 -7.83
CA SER A 62 1.66 -10.55 -9.07
C SER A 62 1.90 -9.54 -10.19
N ALA A 63 1.86 -8.24 -9.88
CA ALA A 63 2.07 -7.17 -10.86
C ALA A 63 3.52 -7.13 -11.36
N TYR A 64 4.48 -7.36 -10.48
CA TYR A 64 5.92 -7.22 -10.76
C TYR A 64 6.64 -8.53 -11.05
N ALA A 65 5.93 -9.66 -11.01
CA ALA A 65 6.49 -11.01 -11.18
C ALA A 65 7.76 -11.25 -10.35
N CYS A 66 7.79 -10.75 -9.11
CA CYS A 66 8.98 -10.75 -8.26
C CYS A 66 8.69 -11.31 -6.86
N GLY A 67 9.76 -11.66 -6.14
CA GLY A 67 9.68 -11.97 -4.72
C GLY A 67 9.45 -10.70 -3.89
N GLY A 68 8.78 -10.83 -2.75
CA GLY A 68 8.57 -9.72 -1.83
C GLY A 68 7.95 -10.16 -0.51
N ALA A 69 8.04 -9.30 0.50
CA ALA A 69 7.52 -9.55 1.83
C ALA A 69 7.01 -8.26 2.49
N ALA A 70 5.96 -8.39 3.30
CA ALA A 70 5.55 -7.35 4.24
C ALA A 70 6.24 -7.63 5.58
N LYS A 71 6.73 -6.57 6.21
CA LYS A 71 7.19 -6.53 7.59
C LYS A 71 6.50 -5.35 8.28
N GLU A 72 6.71 -5.21 9.59
CA GLU A 72 6.02 -4.22 10.42
C GLU A 72 6.13 -2.80 9.85
N GLY A 73 5.08 -2.34 9.17
CA GLY A 73 4.96 -0.99 8.58
C GLY A 73 5.51 -0.81 7.16
N TYR A 74 6.08 -1.84 6.53
CA TYR A 74 6.68 -1.71 5.19
C TYR A 74 6.61 -2.98 4.33
N ILE A 75 6.74 -2.78 3.02
CA ILE A 75 6.82 -3.82 2.00
C ILE A 75 8.16 -3.72 1.29
N ILE A 76 8.79 -4.88 1.03
CA ILE A 76 9.97 -4.96 0.17
C ILE A 76 9.68 -5.86 -1.02
N LEU A 77 10.00 -5.37 -2.22
CA LEU A 77 10.02 -6.13 -3.46
C LEU A 77 11.45 -6.30 -3.98
N GLN A 78 11.72 -7.40 -4.67
CA GLN A 78 12.99 -7.63 -5.36
C GLN A 78 13.03 -6.84 -6.68
N GLY A 79 14.13 -6.13 -6.94
CA GLY A 79 14.26 -5.23 -8.10
C GLY A 79 13.97 -3.77 -7.76
N ASP A 80 14.34 -2.88 -8.67
CA ASP A 80 14.04 -1.45 -8.61
C ASP A 80 12.82 -1.18 -9.50
N HIS A 81 11.68 -0.86 -8.89
CA HIS A 81 10.38 -0.69 -9.54
C HIS A 81 9.83 0.73 -9.33
N ARG A 82 10.67 1.67 -8.90
CA ARG A 82 10.26 3.04 -8.56
C ARG A 82 9.52 3.76 -9.68
N ASP A 83 9.85 3.43 -10.93
CA ASP A 83 9.28 4.07 -12.12
C ASP A 83 7.80 3.74 -12.34
N THR A 84 7.29 2.61 -11.84
CA THR A 84 5.94 2.11 -12.16
C THR A 84 5.09 1.84 -10.92
N ILE A 85 5.72 1.74 -9.75
CA ILE A 85 5.04 1.31 -8.52
C ILE A 85 4.07 2.34 -7.98
N LYS A 86 4.35 3.63 -8.20
CA LYS A 86 3.42 4.72 -7.90
C LYS A 86 2.08 4.50 -8.62
N ASP A 87 2.10 4.30 -9.93
CA ASP A 87 0.89 4.05 -10.73
C ASP A 87 0.14 2.79 -10.28
N THR A 88 0.88 1.77 -9.85
CA THR A 88 0.30 0.52 -9.36
C THR A 88 -0.45 0.75 -8.05
N LEU A 89 0.13 1.50 -7.11
CA LEU A 89 -0.52 1.85 -5.85
C LEU A 89 -1.74 2.75 -6.07
N VAL A 90 -1.66 3.72 -7.00
CA VAL A 90 -2.82 4.54 -7.37
C VAL A 90 -3.97 3.69 -7.91
N LYS A 91 -3.68 2.71 -8.78
CA LYS A 91 -4.68 1.75 -9.28
C LYS A 91 -5.27 0.85 -8.19
N MET A 92 -4.54 0.64 -7.09
CA MET A 92 -5.02 -0.10 -5.91
C MET A 92 -5.85 0.77 -4.96
N GLY A 93 -6.04 2.05 -5.27
CA GLY A 93 -6.85 2.99 -4.49
C GLY A 93 -6.10 3.70 -3.38
N PHE A 94 -4.77 3.86 -3.51
CA PHE A 94 -3.99 4.79 -2.69
C PHE A 94 -3.96 6.17 -3.36
N SER A 95 -4.02 7.24 -2.54
CA SER A 95 -4.04 8.61 -3.06
C SER A 95 -2.70 8.97 -3.71
N GLU A 96 -2.73 9.54 -4.91
CA GLU A 96 -1.51 9.93 -5.61
C GLU A 96 -0.72 11.01 -4.85
N SER A 97 -1.43 11.96 -4.23
CA SER A 97 -0.82 13.07 -3.48
C SER A 97 -0.11 12.62 -2.21
N SER A 98 -0.36 11.39 -1.76
CA SER A 98 0.22 10.85 -0.55
C SER A 98 1.42 9.92 -0.80
N ILE A 99 1.81 9.72 -2.07
CA ILE A 99 2.92 8.84 -2.47
C ILE A 99 4.14 9.68 -2.88
N GLU A 100 5.25 9.49 -2.17
CA GLU A 100 6.56 10.08 -2.49
C GLU A 100 7.54 9.00 -2.96
N VAL A 101 8.25 9.25 -4.07
CA VAL A 101 9.25 8.33 -4.64
C VAL A 101 10.64 8.96 -4.55
N HIS A 102 11.61 8.21 -4.03
CA HIS A 102 13.02 8.61 -3.86
C HIS A 102 13.98 7.66 -4.54
#